data_AF-A0A969B863-F1
#
_entry.id   AF-A0A969B863-F1
#
_cell.length_a   1.000
_cell.length_b   1.000
_cell.length_c   1.000
_cell.angle_alpha   90.00
_cell.angle_beta   90.00
_cell.angle_gamma   90.00
#
_symmetry.space_group_name_H-M   'P 1'
#
loop_
_entity.id
_entity.type
_entity.pdbx_description
1 polymer ?
#
loop_
_entity_poly.entity_id
_entity_poly.type
_entity_poly.pdbx_seq_one_letter_code
_entity_poly.pdbx_strand_id
1 'polypeptide(L)'
;MRISNLQLTDIGGGTLADTTLLVNKSDADYPINRMFNSNLPAYGLYIRYVKEIELTNVGFRLLSPDERPAIVLDNVENVALNNMKAPSE
;
A
#
# COMPACT_ATOMS: atom_id res chain seq x y z
N MET A 1 3.95 -12.74 -9.16
CA MET A 1 5.03 -11.91 -8.57
C MET A 1 5.24 -12.32 -7.12
N ARG A 2 6.47 -12.34 -6.61
CA ARG A 2 6.74 -12.74 -5.22
C ARG A 2 7.63 -11.73 -4.50
N ILE A 3 7.21 -11.30 -3.31
CA ILE A 3 7.98 -10.43 -2.41
C ILE A 3 8.17 -11.18 -1.11
N SER A 4 9.39 -11.20 -0.58
CA SER A 4 9.70 -11.91 0.65
C SER A 4 10.70 -11.14 1.51
N ASN A 5 10.55 -11.24 2.84
CA ASN A 5 11.46 -10.66 3.82
C ASN A 5 11.58 -9.12 3.72
N LEU A 6 10.43 -8.45 3.57
CA LEU A 6 10.35 -6.99 3.50
C LEU A 6 10.01 -6.40 4.87
N GLN A 7 10.71 -5.33 5.25
CA GLN A 7 10.37 -4.50 6.40
C GLN A 7 10.23 -3.05 5.92
N LEU A 8 9.04 -2.47 6.05
CA LEU A 8 8.73 -1.12 5.62
C LEU A 8 8.40 -0.26 6.84
N THR A 9 9.02 0.90 6.95
CA THR A 9 8.68 1.90 7.97
C THR A 9 8.14 3.13 7.26
N ASP A 10 6.91 3.51 7.59
CA ASP A 10 6.26 4.72 7.09
C ASP A 10 6.17 5.80 8.19
N ILE A 11 6.15 7.06 7.79
CA ILE A 11 6.05 8.19 8.72
C ILE A 11 4.66 8.29 9.36
N GLY A 12 3.62 7.76 8.71
CA GLY A 12 2.22 7.86 9.13
C GLY A 12 1.59 9.21 8.77
N GLY A 13 0.44 9.51 9.41
CA GLY A 13 -0.29 10.77 9.23
C GLY A 13 -1.36 10.75 8.13
N GLY A 14 -1.62 9.60 7.50
CA GLY A 14 -2.77 9.40 6.64
C GLY A 14 -4.09 9.33 7.40
N THR A 15 -5.15 9.74 6.72
CA THR A 15 -6.51 9.83 7.24
C THR A 15 -7.44 8.82 6.57
N LEU A 16 -8.59 8.54 7.19
CA LEU A 16 -9.63 7.71 6.58
C LEU A 16 -10.10 8.27 5.23
N ALA A 17 -10.11 9.59 5.04
CA ALA A 17 -10.49 10.21 3.77
C ALA A 17 -9.56 9.77 2.62
N ASP A 18 -8.28 9.55 2.91
CA ASP A 18 -7.28 9.13 1.94
C ASP A 18 -7.53 7.72 1.38
N THR A 19 -8.23 6.86 2.14
CA THR A 19 -8.58 5.50 1.72
C THR A 19 -9.57 5.45 0.56
N THR A 20 -10.34 6.53 0.37
CA THR A 20 -11.40 6.63 -0.66
C THR A 20 -10.96 7.44 -1.88
N LEU A 21 -9.72 7.94 -1.89
CA LEU A 21 -9.21 8.73 -3.00
C LEU A 21 -9.15 7.88 -4.27
N LEU A 22 -9.80 8.37 -5.31
CA LEU A 22 -9.77 7.74 -6.62
C LEU A 22 -8.38 7.93 -7.24
N VAL A 23 -7.61 6.84 -7.32
CA VAL A 23 -6.26 6.85 -7.88
C VAL A 23 -6.34 6.74 -9.41
N ASN A 24 -6.46 7.89 -10.07
CA ASN A 24 -6.51 7.97 -11.53
C ASN A 24 -5.27 7.35 -12.19
N LYS A 25 -5.47 6.79 -13.40
CA LYS A 25 -4.35 6.47 -14.29
C LYS A 25 -3.88 7.78 -14.90
N SER A 26 -2.75 8.32 -14.43
CA SER A 26 -2.16 9.50 -15.03
C SER A 26 -0.94 9.13 -15.87
N ASP A 27 -1.17 8.56 -17.05
CA ASP A 27 -0.08 8.26 -17.99
C ASP A 27 0.57 9.56 -18.52
N ALA A 28 -0.17 10.67 -18.54
CA ALA A 28 0.30 11.98 -19.00
C ALA A 28 1.23 12.68 -18.01
N ASP A 29 1.08 12.42 -16.70
CA ASP A 29 1.87 13.08 -15.66
C ASP A 29 3.14 12.31 -15.30
N TYR A 30 3.39 11.12 -15.84
CA TYR A 30 4.64 10.41 -15.58
C TYR A 30 5.82 11.19 -16.18
N PRO A 31 6.93 11.44 -15.44
CA PRO A 31 7.33 10.85 -14.16
C PRO A 31 7.12 11.74 -12.91
N ILE A 32 6.16 12.67 -12.91
CA ILE A 32 5.92 13.61 -11.80
C ILE A 32 5.61 12.84 -10.50
N ASN A 33 6.38 13.13 -9.45
CA ASN A 33 6.31 12.45 -8.16
C ASN A 33 4.97 12.59 -7.41
N ARG A 34 4.06 13.46 -7.86
CA ARG A 34 2.70 13.68 -7.30
C ARG A 34 1.57 13.26 -8.25
N MET A 35 1.86 12.46 -9.26
CA MET A 35 0.88 12.00 -10.25
C MET A 35 -0.31 11.20 -9.68
N PHE A 36 -0.26 10.78 -8.41
CA PHE A 36 -1.32 10.01 -7.73
C PHE A 36 -1.98 10.77 -6.57
N ASN A 37 -1.98 12.12 -6.61
CA ASN A 37 -2.28 12.99 -5.46
C ASN A 37 -1.24 12.82 -4.33
N SER A 38 -1.49 13.43 -3.17
CA SER A 38 -0.54 13.40 -2.04
C SER A 38 -0.48 12.05 -1.34
N ASN A 39 -1.62 11.39 -1.16
CA ASN A 39 -1.73 10.17 -0.37
C ASN A 39 -2.33 9.02 -1.17
N LEU A 40 -1.69 7.86 -1.08
CA LEU A 40 -2.25 6.60 -1.56
C LEU A 40 -3.16 5.97 -0.49
N PRO A 41 -4.11 5.09 -0.87
CA PRO A 41 -5.05 4.45 0.06
C PRO A 41 -4.44 3.54 1.13
N ALA A 42 -3.15 3.18 1.01
CA ALA A 42 -2.41 2.38 1.99
C ALA A 42 -1.18 3.14 2.47
N TYR A 43 -0.82 3.01 3.74
CA TYR A 43 0.48 3.52 4.22
C TYR A 43 1.65 2.59 3.85
N GLY A 44 1.39 1.31 3.59
CA GLY A 44 2.41 0.32 3.26
C GLY A 44 2.45 -0.03 1.78
N LEU A 45 1.58 -0.94 1.35
CA LEU A 45 1.52 -1.41 -0.03
C LEU A 45 0.15 -1.14 -0.65
N TYR A 46 0.13 -0.35 -1.71
CA TYR A 46 -1.02 -0.24 -2.61
C TYR A 46 -0.75 -1.04 -3.88
N ILE A 47 -1.37 -2.22 -3.99
CA ILE A 47 -1.15 -3.16 -5.10
C ILE A 47 -2.38 -3.13 -6.00
N ARG A 48 -2.20 -2.72 -7.26
CA ARG A 48 -3.30 -2.64 -8.23
C ARG A 48 -3.00 -3.31 -9.55
N TYR A 49 -4.03 -3.87 -10.19
CA TYR A 49 -3.96 -4.53 -11.51
C TYR A 49 -2.91 -5.65 -11.60
N VAL A 50 -2.88 -6.54 -10.60
CA VAL A 50 -1.94 -7.67 -10.53
C VAL A 50 -2.70 -8.99 -10.63
N LYS A 51 -2.25 -9.92 -11.48
CA LYS A 51 -2.92 -11.23 -11.67
C LYS A 51 -2.55 -12.31 -10.66
N GLU A 52 -1.35 -12.21 -10.07
CA GLU A 52 -0.85 -13.17 -9.11
C GLU A 52 0.24 -12.52 -8.24
N ILE A 53 0.04 -12.54 -6.93
CA ILE A 53 1.02 -12.02 -5.97
C ILE A 53 1.12 -12.86 -4.71
N GLU A 54 2.36 -13.11 -4.29
CA GLU A 54 2.69 -13.73 -3.01
C GLU A 54 3.54 -12.78 -2.16
N LEU A 55 3.07 -12.48 -0.95
CA LEU A 55 3.82 -11.75 0.07
C LEU A 55 4.15 -12.70 1.22
N THR A 56 5.43 -12.84 1.55
CA THR A 56 5.88 -13.73 2.65
C THR A 56 6.82 -13.00 3.60
N ASN A 57 6.56 -13.08 4.91
CA ASN A 57 7.40 -12.45 5.93
C ASN A 57 7.58 -10.94 5.69
N VAL A 58 6.46 -10.23 5.56
CA VAL A 58 6.43 -8.79 5.31
C VAL A 58 5.92 -8.08 6.56
N GLY A 59 6.68 -7.11 7.05
CA GLY A 59 6.37 -6.33 8.24
C GLY A 59 6.29 -4.83 7.97
N PHE A 60 5.38 -4.16 8.65
CA PHE A 60 5.20 -2.73 8.60
C PHE A 60 5.43 -2.09 9.97
N ARG A 61 5.94 -0.86 9.97
CA ARG A 61 6.09 0.00 11.15
C ARG A 61 5.63 1.41 10.81
N LEU A 62 5.05 2.07 11.81
CA LEU A 62 4.60 3.46 11.72
C LEU A 62 5.38 4.30 12.74
N LEU A 63 5.85 5.47 12.32
CA LEU A 63 6.45 6.46 13.22
C LEU A 63 5.40 7.37 13.88
N SER A 64 4.22 7.50 13.27
CA SER A 64 3.05 8.20 13.82
C SER A 64 1.77 7.45 13.41
N PRO A 65 0.65 7.62 14.12
CA PRO A 65 -0.61 6.98 13.76
C PRO A 65 -1.00 7.28 12.30
N ASP A 66 -1.56 6.28 11.63
CA ASP A 66 -2.08 6.38 10.28
C ASP A 66 -3.38 5.59 10.23
N GLU A 67 -4.46 6.24 9.78
CA GLU A 67 -5.78 5.62 9.75
C GLU A 67 -5.98 4.74 8.49
N ARG A 68 -5.03 4.76 7.55
CA ARG A 68 -5.08 3.90 6.37
C ARG A 68 -4.66 2.47 6.74
N PRO A 69 -5.12 1.45 6.02
CA PRO A 69 -4.62 0.10 6.20
C PRO A 69 -3.17 -0.06 5.68
N ALA A 70 -2.47 -1.07 6.21
CA ALA A 70 -1.10 -1.41 5.78
C ALA A 70 -1.03 -1.84 4.31
N ILE A 71 -2.07 -2.55 3.84
CA ILE A 71 -2.14 -3.10 2.50
C ILE A 71 -3.52 -2.82 1.93
N VAL A 72 -3.56 -2.32 0.70
CA VAL A 72 -4.76 -2.27 -0.14
C VAL A 72 -4.49 -3.04 -1.42
N LEU A 73 -5.44 -3.92 -1.77
CA LEU A 73 -5.44 -4.71 -2.99
C LEU A 73 -6.58 -4.21 -3.87
N ASP A 74 -6.27 -3.61 -5.02
CA ASP A 74 -7.25 -3.07 -5.97
C ASP A 74 -7.19 -3.83 -7.30
N ASN A 75 -8.26 -4.54 -7.64
CA ASN A 75 -8.36 -5.34 -8.85
C ASN A 75 -7.19 -6.33 -9.01
N VAL A 76 -6.94 -7.10 -7.94
CA VAL A 76 -5.89 -8.13 -7.86
C VAL A 76 -6.51 -9.52 -7.90
N GLU A 77 -5.94 -10.41 -8.71
CA GLU A 77 -6.30 -11.83 -8.77
C GLU A 77 -5.21 -12.66 -8.05
N ASN A 78 -5.59 -13.81 -7.50
CA ASN A 78 -4.71 -14.81 -6.87
C ASN A 78 -3.67 -14.24 -5.89
N VAL A 79 -4.09 -14.05 -4.64
CA VAL A 79 -3.27 -13.46 -3.59
C VAL A 79 -2.91 -14.49 -2.53
N ALA A 80 -1.62 -14.62 -2.24
CA ALA A 80 -1.10 -15.40 -1.12
C ALA A 80 -0.38 -14.48 -0.12
N LEU A 81 -0.89 -14.42 1.12
CA LEU A 81 -0.31 -13.63 2.20
C LEU A 81 0.14 -14.57 3.32
N ASN A 82 1.44 -14.61 3.60
CA ASN A 82 2.04 -15.51 4.58
C ASN A 82 2.90 -14.72 5.57
N ASN A 83 2.61 -14.83 6.87
CA ASN A 83 3.38 -14.17 7.94
C ASN A 83 3.51 -12.65 7.73
N MET A 84 2.37 -11.95 7.82
CA MET A 84 2.29 -10.49 7.73
C MET A 84 2.31 -9.88 9.13
N LYS A 85 3.01 -8.75 9.29
CA LYS A 85 3.03 -7.99 10.55
C LYS A 85 2.70 -6.53 10.28
N ALA A 86 1.74 -5.99 11.02
CA ALA A 86 1.43 -4.57 11.05
C ALA A 86 1.30 -4.14 12.51
N PRO A 87 1.59 -2.87 12.85
CA PRO A 87 1.33 -2.35 14.20
C PRO A 87 -0.16 -2.51 14.53
N SER A 88 -0.44 -2.90 15.78
CA SER A 88 -1.78 -2.76 16.35
C SER A 88 -2.08 -1.28 16.58
N GLU A 89 -3.33 -0.88 16.33
CA GLU A 89 -3.85 0.44 16.73
C GLU A 89 -3.63 0.72 18.24
#